data_AF-A0A7K3VXR5-F1
#
_entry.id   AF-A0A7K3VXR5-F1
#
_cell.length_a   1.000
_cell.length_b   1.000
_cell.length_c   1.000
_cell.angle_alpha   90.00
_cell.angle_beta   90.00
_cell.angle_gamma   90.00
#
_symmetry.space_group_name_H-M   'P 1'
#
loop_
_entity.id
_entity.type
_entity.pdbx_description
1 polymer ?
#
loop_
_entity_poly.entity_id
_entity_poly.type
_entity_poly.pdbx_seq_one_letter_code
_entity_poly.pdbx_strand_id
1 'polypeptide(L)'
;MPDRCEVLPGDSVVARRGGGLLWVDAPGSPALVAALHACLGVSGPGAERVLGAVAGQVAALGGGSASFALVLVDSAGGTGTGTALWSGKGQPAVDGVPVSGSSFDHCTLASGFQLGQTLYVGPGQPVPSMPPGVAYDLVEGTVPGSGAMLQLAAVAHVSSAAAPQAGPAPSSFTAGSDAGFGSAGSSGYGATAAPAAQDPDEGESTAFWKPEPPAAPILRFDDGLVVTVDEDLVLGRRPDNHEMVSNGTARPVPIADTQNVLSSAHAAIQRSGREVSLIDLGSLNGTHVAGPEATEWTQLEPGVAHPLSDGDRLLLGWTVITFEQTTD
;
A
#
# COMPACT_ATOMS: atom_id res chain seq x y z
N MET A 1 -16.60 -11.95 6.54
CA MET A 1 -15.70 -11.71 5.38
C MET A 1 -14.79 -10.54 5.73
N PRO A 2 -13.58 -10.43 5.18
CA PRO A 2 -12.79 -9.20 5.30
C PRO A 2 -13.44 -8.07 4.50
N ASP A 3 -13.22 -6.83 4.91
CA ASP A 3 -13.65 -5.64 4.17
C ASP A 3 -12.95 -5.56 2.81
N ARG A 4 -13.72 -5.43 1.73
CA ARG A 4 -13.22 -5.43 0.35
C ARG A 4 -13.15 -4.01 -0.18
N CYS A 5 -12.01 -3.59 -0.74
CA CYS A 5 -11.82 -2.21 -1.19
C CYS A 5 -11.55 -2.18 -2.69
N GLU A 6 -12.53 -1.74 -3.47
CA GLU A 6 -12.41 -1.61 -4.91
C GLU A 6 -11.86 -0.24 -5.29
N VAL A 7 -10.75 -0.20 -6.03
CA VAL A 7 -10.18 1.05 -6.55
C VAL A 7 -10.68 1.33 -7.97
N LEU A 8 -11.19 2.55 -8.19
CA LEU A 8 -11.63 3.03 -9.49
C LEU A 8 -10.42 3.42 -10.35
N PRO A 9 -10.32 2.98 -11.62
CA PRO A 9 -9.23 3.39 -12.51
C PRO A 9 -9.12 4.91 -12.61
N GLY A 10 -7.89 5.42 -12.58
CA GLY A 10 -7.59 6.84 -12.74
C GLY A 10 -6.17 7.18 -12.26
N ASP A 11 -5.82 8.45 -12.43
CA ASP A 11 -4.45 8.94 -12.22
C ASP A 11 -4.26 9.66 -10.86
N SER A 12 -5.32 9.72 -10.04
CA SER A 12 -5.24 10.19 -8.65
C SER A 12 -4.62 9.10 -7.75
N VAL A 13 -4.39 9.39 -6.47
CA VAL A 13 -3.78 8.44 -5.54
C VAL A 13 -4.81 7.93 -4.55
N VAL A 14 -4.88 6.61 -4.39
CA VAL A 14 -5.66 5.92 -3.35
C VAL A 14 -4.70 5.16 -2.44
N ALA A 15 -4.89 5.25 -1.13
CA ALA A 15 -4.13 4.47 -0.16
C ALA A 15 -5.04 3.87 0.91
N ARG A 16 -4.72 2.66 1.36
CA ARG A 16 -5.43 1.95 2.43
C ARG A 16 -4.44 1.38 3.43
N ARG A 17 -4.74 1.50 4.71
CA ARG A 17 -4.00 0.84 5.79
C ARG A 17 -4.93 0.56 6.96
N GLY A 18 -5.11 -0.71 7.33
CA GLY A 18 -6.09 -1.09 8.35
C GLY A 18 -7.49 -0.54 8.03
N GLY A 19 -8.08 0.20 8.97
CA GLY A 19 -9.37 0.90 8.79
C GLY A 19 -9.26 2.26 8.09
N GLY A 20 -8.06 2.71 7.73
CA GLY A 20 -7.84 3.98 7.04
C GLY A 20 -7.96 3.85 5.52
N LEU A 21 -8.66 4.81 4.90
CA LEU A 21 -8.79 4.97 3.45
C LEU A 21 -8.54 6.43 3.07
N LEU A 22 -7.62 6.65 2.11
CA LEU A 22 -7.19 7.96 1.65
C LEU A 22 -7.34 8.06 0.14
N TRP A 23 -7.79 9.22 -0.33
CA TRP A 23 -7.75 9.65 -1.72
C TRP A 23 -7.15 11.05 -1.83
N VAL A 24 -6.34 11.29 -2.86
CA VAL A 24 -5.73 12.60 -3.17
C VAL A 24 -5.76 12.86 -4.68
N ASP A 25 -6.29 14.03 -5.09
CA ASP A 25 -6.35 14.49 -6.49
C ASP A 25 -4.97 15.00 -6.95
N ALA A 26 -4.13 14.11 -7.50
CA ALA A 26 -2.79 14.38 -8.07
C ALA A 26 -1.81 15.07 -7.06
N PRO A 27 -0.52 15.34 -7.37
CA PRO A 27 0.44 15.70 -6.32
C PRO A 27 0.19 17.14 -5.84
N GLY A 28 -0.63 17.25 -4.81
CA GLY A 28 -0.56 18.37 -3.88
C GLY A 28 0.81 18.39 -3.17
N SER A 29 0.99 19.33 -2.27
CA SER A 29 2.20 19.43 -1.45
C SER A 29 2.63 18.05 -0.88
N PRO A 30 3.88 17.61 -1.10
CA PRO A 30 4.37 16.35 -0.54
C PRO A 30 4.24 16.28 0.98
N ALA A 31 4.35 17.42 1.66
CA ALA A 31 4.17 17.51 3.11
C ALA A 31 2.71 17.26 3.53
N LEU A 32 1.74 17.72 2.73
CA LEU A 32 0.33 17.39 2.95
C LEU A 32 0.10 15.89 2.75
N VAL A 33 0.60 15.32 1.65
CA VAL A 33 0.43 13.89 1.33
C VAL A 33 1.05 13.03 2.43
N ALA A 34 2.25 13.35 2.90
CA ALA A 34 2.91 12.65 3.98
C ALA A 34 2.11 12.73 5.30
N ALA A 35 1.59 13.92 5.65
CA ALA A 35 0.76 14.10 6.85
C ALA A 35 -0.53 13.27 6.79
N LEU A 36 -1.22 13.28 5.64
CA LEU A 36 -2.44 12.49 5.44
C LEU A 36 -2.15 10.98 5.45
N HIS A 37 -1.07 10.55 4.80
CA HIS A 37 -0.67 9.15 4.76
C HIS A 37 -0.27 8.62 6.15
N ALA A 38 0.42 9.43 6.96
CA ALA A 38 0.76 9.08 8.34
C ALA A 38 -0.49 8.84 9.21
N CYS A 39 -1.60 9.50 8.90
CA CYS A 39 -2.86 9.34 9.63
C CYS A 39 -3.62 8.05 9.30
N LEU A 40 -3.29 7.35 8.20
CA LEU A 40 -3.96 6.11 7.82
C LEU A 40 -3.84 5.00 8.89
N GLY A 41 -2.78 5.01 9.70
CA GLY A 41 -2.59 4.05 10.79
C GLY A 41 -3.31 4.40 12.09
N VAL A 42 -3.98 5.56 12.16
CA VAL A 42 -4.67 6.01 13.36
C VAL A 42 -5.93 5.19 13.58
N SER A 43 -6.06 4.61 14.76
CA SER A 43 -7.21 3.80 15.16
C SER A 43 -7.55 4.03 16.63
N GLY A 44 -8.80 3.74 16.99
CA GLY A 44 -9.30 3.84 18.36
C GLY A 44 -9.61 5.25 18.86
N PRO A 45 -9.83 5.39 20.17
CA PRO A 45 -10.33 6.64 20.77
C PRO A 45 -9.35 7.80 20.56
N GLY A 46 -9.81 8.89 19.92
CA GLY A 46 -9.01 10.10 19.70
C GLY A 46 -8.61 10.36 18.25
N ALA A 47 -9.00 9.49 17.31
CA ALA A 47 -8.84 9.72 15.87
C ALA A 47 -9.36 11.11 15.42
N GLU A 48 -10.50 11.54 15.97
CA GLU A 48 -11.04 12.89 15.76
C GLU A 48 -10.07 14.02 16.13
N ARG A 49 -9.35 13.90 17.26
CA ARG A 49 -8.39 14.95 17.66
C ARG A 49 -7.19 14.99 16.72
N VAL A 50 -6.74 13.83 16.25
CA VAL A 50 -5.65 13.75 15.28
C VAL A 50 -6.08 14.40 13.97
N LEU A 51 -7.24 14.02 13.43
CA LEU A 51 -7.77 14.60 12.20
C LEU A 51 -8.08 16.10 12.37
N GLY A 52 -8.54 16.55 13.53
CA GLY A 52 -8.73 17.97 13.84
C GLY A 52 -7.42 18.75 13.88
N ALA A 53 -6.35 18.19 14.45
CA ALA A 53 -5.02 18.81 14.43
C ALA A 53 -4.47 18.89 13.00
N VAL A 54 -4.66 17.84 12.20
CA VAL A 54 -4.26 17.80 10.79
C VAL A 54 -5.05 18.83 9.99
N ALA A 55 -6.36 18.95 10.20
CA ALA A 55 -7.20 19.96 9.55
C ALA A 55 -6.63 21.38 9.75
N GLY A 56 -6.15 21.70 10.96
CA GLY A 56 -5.49 22.98 11.26
C GLY A 56 -4.13 23.19 10.61
N GLN A 57 -3.49 22.13 10.09
CA GLN A 57 -2.22 22.20 9.38
C GLN A 57 -2.39 22.12 7.86
N VAL A 58 -3.49 21.56 7.36
CA VAL A 58 -3.73 21.34 5.92
C VAL A 58 -3.64 22.63 5.12
N ALA A 59 -4.19 23.75 5.61
CA ALA A 59 -4.12 25.03 4.91
C ALA A 59 -2.67 25.52 4.74
N ALA A 60 -1.84 25.35 5.78
CA ALA A 60 -0.42 25.71 5.76
C ALA A 60 0.41 24.77 4.88
N LEU A 61 0.05 23.48 4.84
CA LEU A 61 0.78 22.46 4.09
C LEU A 61 0.39 22.41 2.62
N GLY A 62 -0.89 22.59 2.28
CA GLY A 62 -1.49 22.24 1.00
C GLY A 62 -1.88 23.39 0.08
N GLY A 63 -1.72 24.65 0.51
CA GLY A 63 -2.00 25.82 -0.32
C GLY A 63 -3.43 25.89 -0.84
N GLY A 64 -4.45 25.73 0.01
CA GLY A 64 -5.87 26.05 -0.25
C GLY A 64 -6.62 25.36 -1.40
N SER A 65 -5.94 24.69 -2.33
CA SER A 65 -6.50 24.11 -3.57
C SER A 65 -6.45 22.58 -3.61
N ALA A 66 -5.78 21.95 -2.62
CA ALA A 66 -5.68 20.50 -2.53
C ALA A 66 -7.06 19.86 -2.35
N SER A 67 -7.40 18.91 -3.23
CA SER A 67 -8.58 18.06 -3.10
C SER A 67 -8.16 16.69 -2.59
N PHE A 68 -8.68 16.30 -1.44
CA PHE A 68 -8.34 15.03 -0.80
C PHE A 68 -9.48 14.58 0.12
N ALA A 69 -9.40 13.33 0.54
CA ALA A 69 -10.34 12.72 1.46
C ALA A 69 -9.65 11.62 2.26
N LEU A 70 -9.65 11.74 3.58
CA LEU A 70 -9.15 10.73 4.52
C LEU A 70 -10.31 10.26 5.37
N VAL A 71 -10.56 8.95 5.42
CA VAL A 71 -11.56 8.32 6.27
C VAL A 71 -10.91 7.25 7.13
N LEU A 72 -11.16 7.28 8.42
CA LEU A 72 -10.78 6.28 9.40
C LEU A 72 -12.03 5.56 9.87
N VAL A 73 -12.06 4.25 9.63
CA VAL A 73 -13.12 3.34 10.07
C VAL A 73 -12.73 2.71 11.39
N ASP A 74 -13.64 2.81 12.36
CA ASP A 74 -13.60 2.04 13.59
C ASP A 74 -14.75 1.03 13.61
N SER A 75 -14.43 -0.24 13.41
CA SER A 75 -15.38 -1.35 13.47
C SER A 75 -15.47 -2.00 14.87
N ALA A 76 -14.72 -1.50 15.86
CA ALA A 76 -14.73 -2.02 17.22
C ALA A 76 -16.03 -1.62 17.94
N GLY A 77 -17.04 -2.49 17.90
CA GLY A 77 -18.31 -2.28 18.62
C GLY A 77 -19.58 -2.70 17.89
N GLY A 78 -19.49 -3.28 16.68
CA GLY A 78 -20.62 -3.88 15.97
C GLY A 78 -21.45 -2.92 15.11
N THR A 79 -21.49 -1.63 15.45
CA THR A 79 -21.97 -0.55 14.56
C THR A 79 -20.75 0.29 14.20
N GLY A 80 -20.06 -0.07 13.13
CA GLY A 80 -18.84 0.63 12.75
C GLY A 80 -19.07 2.13 12.61
N THR A 81 -18.16 2.95 13.14
CA THR A 81 -18.22 4.41 13.03
C THR A 81 -17.05 4.93 12.21
N GLY A 82 -17.25 6.06 11.55
CA GLY A 82 -16.22 6.70 10.75
C GLY A 82 -15.82 8.07 11.31
N THR A 83 -14.56 8.43 11.10
CA THR A 83 -14.07 9.80 11.20
C THR A 83 -13.47 10.19 9.86
N ALA A 84 -13.85 11.32 9.29
CA ALA A 84 -13.45 11.74 7.96
C ALA A 84 -12.97 13.18 7.95
N LEU A 85 -11.90 13.44 7.20
CA LEU A 85 -11.36 14.77 6.90
C LEU A 85 -11.22 14.90 5.38
N TRP A 86 -11.82 15.93 4.79
CA TRP A 86 -11.73 16.14 3.35
C TRP A 86 -11.70 17.61 2.96
N SER A 87 -11.25 17.87 1.73
CA SER A 87 -11.18 19.18 1.10
C SER A 87 -11.50 19.08 -0.39
N GLY A 88 -12.00 20.18 -0.96
CA GLY A 88 -12.27 20.31 -2.38
C GLY A 88 -13.25 19.25 -2.89
N LYS A 89 -12.83 18.47 -3.89
CA LYS A 89 -13.69 17.46 -4.55
C LYS A 89 -13.87 16.17 -3.75
N GLY A 90 -13.06 15.91 -2.72
CA GLY A 90 -12.96 14.62 -2.05
C GLY A 90 -14.10 14.31 -1.07
N GLN A 91 -15.35 14.68 -1.36
CA GLN A 91 -16.43 14.46 -0.40
C GLN A 91 -16.71 12.96 -0.22
N PRO A 92 -16.56 12.40 0.99
CA PRO A 92 -16.88 11.00 1.23
C PRO A 92 -18.39 10.79 1.26
N ALA A 93 -18.83 9.59 0.88
CA ALA A 93 -20.23 9.19 0.89
C ALA A 93 -20.41 7.80 1.49
N VAL A 94 -21.46 7.60 2.28
CA VAL A 94 -21.86 6.31 2.85
C VAL A 94 -23.17 5.89 2.19
N ASP A 95 -23.18 4.71 1.55
CA ASP A 95 -24.33 4.21 0.79
C ASP A 95 -24.89 5.22 -0.23
N GLY A 96 -23.98 5.99 -0.85
CA GLY A 96 -24.31 7.04 -1.81
C GLY A 96 -24.85 8.34 -1.17
N VAL A 97 -24.93 8.42 0.16
CA VAL A 97 -25.30 9.64 0.88
C VAL A 97 -24.02 10.38 1.32
N PRO A 98 -23.83 11.64 0.91
CA PRO A 98 -22.66 12.41 1.31
C PRO A 98 -22.56 12.57 2.83
N VAL A 99 -21.37 12.37 3.39
CA VAL A 99 -21.12 12.58 4.82
C VAL A 99 -21.20 14.08 5.12
N SER A 100 -21.91 14.40 6.20
CA SER A 100 -22.01 15.77 6.72
C SER A 100 -20.98 15.98 7.83
N GLY A 101 -20.31 17.13 7.82
CA GLY A 101 -19.30 17.49 8.81
C GLY A 101 -19.26 18.98 9.08
N SER A 102 -18.41 19.36 10.02
CA SER A 102 -18.14 20.76 10.36
C SER A 102 -17.02 21.30 9.49
N SER A 103 -17.25 22.42 8.81
CA SER A 103 -16.22 23.07 8.00
C SER A 103 -15.22 23.83 8.87
N PHE A 104 -13.95 23.68 8.57
CA PHE A 104 -12.84 24.34 9.25
C PHE A 104 -11.73 24.62 8.23
N ASP A 105 -11.39 25.89 8.02
CA ASP A 105 -10.23 26.33 7.22
C ASP A 105 -10.03 25.55 5.90
N HIS A 106 -11.02 25.65 5.01
CA HIS A 106 -11.10 24.95 3.71
C HIS A 106 -11.25 23.42 3.75
N CYS A 107 -11.21 22.81 4.93
CA CYS A 107 -11.51 21.41 5.15
C CYS A 107 -12.90 21.21 5.74
N THR A 108 -13.39 19.98 5.71
CA THR A 108 -14.55 19.54 6.49
C THR A 108 -14.17 18.31 7.29
N LEU A 109 -14.52 18.32 8.57
CA LEU A 109 -14.28 17.24 9.53
C LEU A 109 -15.62 16.66 9.98
N ALA A 110 -15.77 15.34 9.87
CA ALA A 110 -16.89 14.61 10.44
C ALA A 110 -16.37 13.51 11.37
N SER A 111 -17.02 13.30 12.50
CA SER A 111 -16.68 12.26 13.47
C SER A 111 -17.95 11.51 13.88
N GLY A 112 -17.81 10.21 14.16
CA GLY A 112 -18.90 9.38 14.69
C GLY A 112 -20.05 9.12 13.72
N PHE A 113 -19.86 9.34 12.40
CA PHE A 113 -20.91 8.98 11.44
C PHE A 113 -21.02 7.45 11.35
N GLN A 114 -22.25 6.96 11.17
CA GLN A 114 -22.51 5.54 11.08
C GLN A 114 -22.00 5.01 9.73
N LEU A 115 -21.29 3.88 9.77
CA LEU A 115 -20.90 3.18 8.56
C LEU A 115 -22.06 2.36 8.02
N GLY A 116 -22.19 2.38 6.69
CA GLY A 116 -23.19 1.66 5.94
C GLY A 116 -22.66 0.34 5.40
N GLN A 117 -23.19 -0.11 4.27
CA GLN A 117 -22.63 -1.25 3.54
C GLN A 117 -21.43 -0.84 2.70
N THR A 118 -21.46 0.38 2.19
CA THR A 118 -20.47 0.94 1.27
C THR A 118 -20.01 2.30 1.73
N LEU A 119 -18.70 2.53 1.68
CA LEU A 119 -18.07 3.82 1.88
C LEU A 119 -17.31 4.19 0.60
N TYR A 120 -17.61 5.34 0.04
CA TYR A 120 -16.90 5.89 -1.12
C TYR A 120 -16.03 7.07 -0.72
N VAL A 121 -14.82 7.11 -1.28
CA VAL A 121 -13.84 8.17 -1.11
C VAL A 121 -13.29 8.53 -2.49
N GLY A 122 -13.52 9.76 -2.94
CA GLY A 122 -13.12 10.22 -4.27
C GLY A 122 -13.90 11.46 -4.71
N PRO A 123 -13.71 11.91 -5.96
CA PRO A 123 -14.44 13.04 -6.50
C PRO A 123 -15.87 12.65 -6.89
N GLY A 124 -16.82 13.55 -6.63
CA GLY A 124 -18.19 13.41 -7.07
C GLY A 124 -18.95 12.26 -6.40
N GLN A 125 -19.82 11.60 -7.16
CA GLN A 125 -20.56 10.42 -6.73
C GLN A 125 -20.02 9.20 -7.48
N PRO A 126 -19.96 8.01 -6.84
CA PRO A 126 -19.53 6.80 -7.53
C PRO A 126 -20.51 6.53 -8.67
N VAL A 127 -20.04 6.60 -9.91
CA VAL A 127 -20.83 6.14 -11.07
C VAL A 127 -20.69 4.63 -11.11
N PRO A 128 -21.78 3.85 -10.93
CA PRO A 128 -21.71 2.39 -10.99
C PRO A 128 -21.60 1.97 -12.45
N SER A 129 -20.41 2.10 -13.04
CA SER A 129 -20.11 1.53 -14.34
C SER A 129 -18.67 1.05 -14.38
N MET A 130 -18.35 0.10 -13.51
CA MET A 130 -17.18 -0.75 -13.71
C MET A 130 -17.57 -1.97 -14.55
N PRO A 131 -16.84 -2.28 -15.62
CA PRO A 131 -16.91 -3.59 -16.25
C PRO A 131 -16.53 -4.67 -15.21
N PRO A 132 -17.28 -5.79 -15.11
CA PRO A 132 -16.92 -6.87 -14.20
C PRO A 132 -15.53 -7.41 -14.57
N GLY A 133 -14.59 -7.39 -13.61
CA GLY A 133 -13.23 -7.94 -13.75
C GLY A 133 -12.06 -6.96 -13.63
N VAL A 134 -12.29 -5.65 -13.45
CA VAL A 134 -11.23 -4.62 -13.30
C VAL A 134 -11.35 -3.88 -11.96
N ALA A 135 -11.75 -4.57 -10.91
CA ALA A 135 -11.73 -4.03 -9.55
C ALA A 135 -10.47 -4.54 -8.85
N TYR A 136 -9.48 -3.67 -8.66
CA TYR A 136 -8.34 -3.99 -7.82
C TYR A 136 -8.82 -3.98 -6.36
N ASP A 137 -8.78 -5.15 -5.71
CA ASP A 137 -9.07 -5.28 -4.29
C ASP A 137 -7.84 -4.86 -3.49
N LEU A 138 -7.85 -3.63 -2.98
CA LEU A 138 -6.75 -3.06 -2.22
C LEU A 138 -6.88 -3.49 -0.75
N VAL A 139 -6.05 -4.42 -0.29
CA VAL A 139 -6.01 -4.84 1.12
C VAL A 139 -5.23 -3.83 1.96
N GLU A 140 -4.02 -3.48 1.52
CA GLU A 140 -3.14 -2.47 2.13
C GLU A 140 -2.20 -1.92 1.05
N GLY A 141 -1.75 -0.67 1.20
CA GLY A 141 -0.81 -0.02 0.31
C GLY A 141 -1.42 1.15 -0.47
N THR A 142 -0.69 1.62 -1.48
CA THR A 142 -1.02 2.81 -2.27
C THR A 142 -1.02 2.46 -3.75
N VAL A 143 -2.06 2.85 -4.47
CA VAL A 143 -2.24 2.57 -5.90
C VAL A 143 -2.81 3.80 -6.62
N PRO A 144 -2.56 3.95 -7.94
CA PRO A 144 -3.27 4.92 -8.76
C PRO A 144 -4.77 4.57 -8.84
N GLY A 145 -5.62 5.57 -8.68
CA GLY A 145 -7.06 5.42 -8.83
C GLY A 145 -7.83 6.72 -8.65
N SER A 146 -8.89 6.91 -9.45
CA SER A 146 -9.75 8.10 -9.37
C SER A 146 -10.60 8.15 -8.11
N GLY A 147 -10.73 7.05 -7.37
CA GLY A 147 -11.48 6.94 -6.13
C GLY A 147 -11.48 5.51 -5.62
N ALA A 148 -12.06 5.28 -4.44
CA ALA A 148 -12.13 3.96 -3.82
C ALA A 148 -13.49 3.72 -3.18
N MET A 149 -13.97 2.49 -3.29
CA MET A 149 -15.19 2.01 -2.65
C MET A 149 -14.85 0.87 -1.69
N LEU A 150 -15.04 1.12 -0.40
CA LEU A 150 -14.91 0.13 0.66
C LEU A 150 -16.25 -0.52 0.93
N GLN A 151 -16.33 -1.82 0.68
CA GLN A 151 -17.43 -2.71 1.05
C GLN A 151 -17.13 -3.24 2.45
N LEU A 152 -17.89 -2.74 3.43
CA LEU A 152 -17.77 -3.15 4.81
C LEU A 152 -18.41 -4.52 4.96
N ALA A 153 -17.68 -5.47 5.55
CA ALA A 153 -18.25 -6.75 5.89
C ALA A 153 -19.35 -6.52 6.91
N ALA A 154 -20.58 -6.93 6.57
CA ALA A 154 -21.69 -6.88 7.52
C ALA A 154 -21.25 -7.56 8.82
N VAL A 155 -21.18 -6.79 9.90
CA VAL A 155 -21.12 -7.36 11.24
C VAL A 155 -22.40 -8.16 11.34
N ALA A 156 -22.29 -9.49 11.41
CA ALA A 156 -23.44 -10.36 11.52
C ALA A 156 -24.22 -9.88 12.75
N HIS A 157 -25.32 -9.17 12.51
CA HIS A 157 -26.30 -8.94 13.55
C HIS A 157 -26.64 -10.33 14.05
N VAL A 158 -26.41 -10.58 15.34
CA VAL A 158 -27.26 -11.52 16.06
C VAL A 158 -28.63 -10.88 16.00
N SER A 159 -29.33 -11.08 14.88
CA SER A 159 -30.76 -10.87 14.80
C SER A 159 -31.30 -11.68 15.95
N SER A 160 -31.84 -11.00 16.97
CA SER A 160 -32.79 -11.63 17.86
C SER A 160 -34.01 -11.93 17.00
N ALA A 161 -33.89 -12.96 16.16
CA ALA A 161 -35.03 -13.62 15.57
C ALA A 161 -35.76 -14.23 16.76
N ALA A 162 -36.77 -13.51 17.24
CA ALA A 162 -37.79 -14.06 18.11
C ALA A 162 -38.21 -15.40 17.52
N ALA A 163 -37.85 -16.48 18.23
CA ALA A 163 -38.34 -17.80 17.92
C ALA A 163 -39.87 -17.74 17.91
N PRO A 164 -40.55 -18.21 16.84
CA PRO A 164 -41.99 -18.31 16.89
C PRO A 164 -42.35 -19.29 18.02
N GLN A 165 -43.21 -18.82 18.93
CA GLN A 165 -43.75 -19.60 20.04
C GLN A 165 -44.42 -20.86 19.50
N ALA A 166 -43.79 -22.02 19.74
CA ALA A 166 -44.45 -23.31 19.61
C ALA A 166 -45.31 -23.55 20.85
N GLY A 167 -46.62 -23.72 20.62
CA GLY A 167 -47.61 -24.05 21.65
C GLY A 167 -47.39 -25.41 22.31
N PRO A 168 -48.17 -25.73 23.36
CA PRO A 168 -47.78 -26.68 24.39
C PRO A 168 -47.85 -28.15 23.95
N ALA A 169 -46.92 -28.92 24.49
CA ALA A 169 -46.84 -30.38 24.38
C ALA A 169 -48.06 -31.10 24.96
N PRO A 170 -48.26 -32.37 24.56
CA PRO A 170 -48.43 -33.40 25.57
C PRO A 170 -47.55 -34.66 25.38
N SER A 171 -46.90 -35.00 26.50
CA SER A 171 -46.53 -36.30 27.11
C SER A 171 -46.51 -37.62 26.32
N SER A 172 -45.30 -38.20 26.27
CA SER A 172 -44.85 -39.50 26.83
C SER A 172 -45.68 -40.79 26.68
N PHE A 173 -45.13 -41.79 25.97
CA PHE A 173 -45.19 -43.21 26.36
C PHE A 173 -43.97 -43.97 25.82
N THR A 174 -43.43 -44.86 26.65
CA THR A 174 -42.22 -45.68 26.48
C THR A 174 -42.51 -47.08 25.91
N ALA A 175 -41.46 -47.67 25.30
CA ALA A 175 -40.99 -49.07 25.45
C ALA A 175 -41.06 -50.04 24.23
N GLY A 176 -39.99 -50.83 24.11
CA GLY A 176 -39.81 -52.06 23.31
C GLY A 176 -38.73 -51.90 22.21
N SER A 177 -37.44 -52.15 22.45
CA SER A 177 -36.74 -53.46 22.34
C SER A 177 -37.14 -54.23 21.05
N ASP A 178 -36.24 -54.66 20.16
CA ASP A 178 -35.03 -55.43 20.44
C ASP A 178 -34.13 -55.55 19.18
N ALA A 179 -32.84 -55.78 19.44
CA ALA A 179 -31.80 -56.49 18.68
C ALA A 179 -31.60 -56.35 17.14
N GLY A 180 -30.34 -56.06 16.76
CA GLY A 180 -29.67 -56.86 15.73
C GLY A 180 -28.47 -56.25 14.97
N PHE A 181 -27.26 -56.50 15.48
CA PHE A 181 -25.97 -56.74 14.77
C PHE A 181 -25.34 -55.57 13.95
N GLY A 182 -24.05 -55.21 14.06
CA GLY A 182 -22.92 -55.87 14.72
C GLY A 182 -21.69 -54.95 14.92
N SER A 183 -21.07 -55.18 16.08
CA SER A 183 -19.69 -55.03 16.55
C SER A 183 -18.63 -54.28 15.72
N ALA A 184 -18.09 -53.20 16.31
CA ALA A 184 -16.67 -52.85 16.21
C ALA A 184 -16.20 -52.18 17.52
N GLY A 185 -15.10 -52.71 18.09
CA GLY A 185 -14.44 -52.26 19.33
C GLY A 185 -14.00 -53.49 20.13
N SER A 186 -12.79 -53.61 20.68
CA SER A 186 -11.69 -52.67 20.91
C SER A 186 -10.43 -53.48 21.29
N SER A 187 -9.26 -52.83 21.24
CA SER A 187 -8.05 -53.09 22.06
C SER A 187 -7.27 -54.40 21.80
N GLY A 188 -5.95 -54.47 21.63
CA GLY A 188 -4.83 -53.53 21.78
C GLY A 188 -3.50 -54.33 21.74
N TYR A 189 -2.38 -53.59 21.80
CA TYR A 189 -0.99 -54.00 22.11
C TYR A 189 -0.05 -54.47 20.97
N GLY A 190 1.07 -53.73 20.82
CA GLY A 190 2.37 -54.31 20.38
C GLY A 190 3.14 -53.56 19.27
N ALA A 191 3.96 -52.59 19.69
CA ALA A 191 5.08 -51.88 19.02
C ALA A 191 5.67 -52.37 17.67
N THR A 192 6.03 -51.43 16.77
CA THR A 192 7.39 -51.19 16.22
C THR A 192 7.47 -49.99 15.25
N ALA A 193 8.51 -49.15 15.43
CA ALA A 193 9.28 -48.33 14.48
C ALA A 193 8.61 -47.27 13.55
N ALA A 194 9.20 -46.05 13.58
CA ALA A 194 8.95 -44.83 12.78
C ALA A 194 9.42 -44.95 11.30
N PRO A 195 9.37 -43.89 10.42
CA PRO A 195 8.87 -42.51 10.60
C PRO A 195 8.03 -41.95 9.42
N ALA A 196 7.35 -40.80 9.64
CA ALA A 196 7.37 -39.60 8.78
C ALA A 196 6.09 -38.73 8.95
N ALA A 197 6.30 -37.41 8.85
CA ALA A 197 5.35 -36.30 8.90
C ALA A 197 4.91 -35.84 10.30
N GLN A 198 5.75 -34.99 10.91
CA GLN A 198 5.34 -34.03 11.93
C GLN A 198 4.98 -32.72 11.24
N ASP A 199 3.79 -32.21 11.50
CA ASP A 199 3.55 -30.79 11.74
C ASP A 199 2.41 -30.70 12.75
N PRO A 200 2.69 -30.36 14.01
CA PRO A 200 1.71 -29.80 14.92
C PRO A 200 2.02 -28.33 15.23
N ASP A 201 0.95 -27.55 15.21
CA ASP A 201 0.60 -26.58 16.24
C ASP A 201 1.60 -25.45 16.57
N GLU A 202 1.19 -24.24 16.18
CA GLU A 202 0.91 -23.16 17.12
C GLU A 202 1.68 -23.21 18.45
N GLY A 203 2.92 -22.73 18.39
CA GLY A 203 3.67 -22.28 19.55
C GLY A 203 4.12 -20.85 19.30
N GLU A 204 3.56 -19.92 20.06
CA GLU A 204 4.03 -18.56 20.32
C GLU A 204 5.41 -18.22 19.72
N SER A 205 5.43 -17.65 18.51
CA SER A 205 6.53 -16.76 18.15
C SER A 205 6.12 -15.37 18.61
N THR A 206 6.35 -15.09 19.89
CA THR A 206 6.57 -13.72 20.37
C THR A 206 7.37 -12.98 19.31
N ALA A 207 6.90 -11.81 18.88
CA ALA A 207 7.58 -10.94 17.93
C ALA A 207 8.97 -10.60 18.48
N PHE A 208 9.92 -11.51 18.25
CA PHE A 208 11.32 -11.32 18.46
C PHE A 208 11.71 -10.35 17.37
N TRP A 209 11.95 -9.10 17.79
CA TRP A 209 12.62 -8.05 17.02
C TRP A 209 13.23 -8.59 15.71
N LYS A 210 12.50 -8.42 14.61
CA LYS A 210 13.11 -8.54 13.29
C LYS A 210 13.70 -7.16 13.02
N PRO A 211 15.03 -7.00 12.91
CA PRO A 211 15.56 -5.73 12.43
C PRO A 211 14.86 -5.43 11.10
N GLU A 212 14.33 -4.22 10.97
CA GLU A 212 13.82 -3.72 9.70
C GLU A 212 14.89 -4.02 8.64
N PRO A 213 14.53 -4.62 7.48
CA PRO A 213 15.54 -4.85 6.45
C PRO A 213 16.20 -3.50 6.16
N PRO A 214 17.54 -3.42 6.14
CA PRO A 214 18.24 -2.15 6.01
C PRO A 214 17.70 -1.45 4.78
N ALA A 215 17.25 -0.20 4.97
CA ALA A 215 16.57 0.52 3.93
C ALA A 215 17.47 0.58 2.68
N ALA A 216 16.90 0.15 1.54
CA ALA A 216 17.65 -0.01 0.31
C ALA A 216 18.01 1.38 -0.26
N PRO A 217 19.23 1.59 -0.76
CA PRO A 217 19.59 2.84 -1.41
C PRO A 217 18.63 3.17 -2.54
N ILE A 218 18.45 4.46 -2.85
CA ILE A 218 17.53 4.91 -3.89
C ILE A 218 18.22 5.82 -4.91
N LEU A 219 17.67 5.82 -6.11
CA LEU A 219 17.99 6.75 -7.19
C LEU A 219 16.79 7.66 -7.39
N ARG A 220 16.99 8.95 -7.16
CA ARG A 220 15.98 9.99 -7.33
C ARG A 220 16.26 10.76 -8.62
N PHE A 221 15.36 10.63 -9.58
CA PHE A 221 15.44 11.31 -10.87
C PHE A 221 14.94 12.75 -10.74
N ASP A 222 15.41 13.60 -11.64
CA ASP A 222 15.00 15.01 -11.75
C ASP A 222 13.52 15.19 -12.10
N ASP A 223 12.91 14.21 -12.75
CA ASP A 223 11.47 14.14 -13.04
C ASP A 223 10.60 13.69 -11.84
N GLY A 224 11.24 13.34 -10.71
CA GLY A 224 10.59 12.89 -9.48
C GLY A 224 10.41 11.37 -9.38
N LEU A 225 10.81 10.59 -10.40
CA LEU A 225 10.85 9.12 -10.30
C LEU A 225 11.83 8.71 -9.20
N VAL A 226 11.44 7.71 -8.40
CA VAL A 226 12.31 7.11 -7.38
C VAL A 226 12.43 5.63 -7.66
N VAL A 227 13.66 5.15 -7.81
CA VAL A 227 13.96 3.74 -8.07
C VAL A 227 14.79 3.20 -6.92
N THR A 228 14.35 2.09 -6.31
CA THR A 228 15.11 1.38 -5.30
C THR A 228 16.27 0.62 -5.93
N VAL A 229 17.42 0.60 -5.28
CA VAL A 229 18.61 -0.18 -5.67
C VAL A 229 18.65 -1.43 -4.79
N ASP A 230 17.72 -2.34 -5.04
CA ASP A 230 17.60 -3.63 -4.38
C ASP A 230 18.34 -4.75 -5.12
N GLU A 231 18.55 -4.60 -6.42
CA GLU A 231 19.32 -5.46 -7.32
C GLU A 231 20.15 -4.61 -8.30
N ASP A 232 20.96 -5.25 -9.15
CA ASP A 232 21.68 -4.55 -10.21
C ASP A 232 20.69 -3.92 -11.19
N LEU A 233 20.98 -2.71 -11.66
CA LEU A 233 20.11 -1.96 -12.57
C LEU A 233 20.84 -1.63 -13.87
N VAL A 234 20.11 -1.58 -14.98
CA VAL A 234 20.58 -1.00 -16.24
C VAL A 234 19.75 0.22 -16.57
N LEU A 235 20.40 1.39 -16.59
CA LEU A 235 19.81 2.68 -16.89
C LEU A 235 19.99 2.99 -18.37
N GLY A 236 18.95 3.48 -19.05
CA GLY A 236 19.06 3.90 -20.43
C GLY A 236 17.72 4.15 -21.09
N ARG A 237 17.73 4.51 -22.38
CA ARG A 237 16.49 4.79 -23.13
C ARG A 237 15.67 3.53 -23.40
N ARG A 238 16.36 2.40 -23.65
CA ARG A 238 15.77 1.09 -23.97
C ARG A 238 16.66 -0.03 -23.39
N PRO A 239 16.73 -0.13 -22.06
CA PRO A 239 17.69 -1.00 -21.38
C PRO A 239 17.33 -2.49 -21.48
N ASP A 240 16.10 -2.84 -21.87
CA ASP A 240 15.58 -4.22 -21.91
C ASP A 240 16.42 -5.18 -22.78
N ASN A 241 17.06 -4.64 -23.82
CA ASN A 241 17.87 -5.42 -24.76
C ASN A 241 19.32 -5.63 -24.30
N HIS A 242 19.72 -5.08 -23.16
CA HIS A 242 21.07 -5.29 -22.64
C HIS A 242 21.24 -6.71 -22.10
N GLU A 243 22.44 -7.28 -22.25
CA GLU A 243 22.72 -8.68 -21.87
C GLU A 243 22.45 -8.94 -20.39
N MET A 244 22.79 -8.01 -19.49
CA MET A 244 22.49 -8.13 -18.06
C MET A 244 20.98 -8.25 -17.77
N VAL A 245 20.14 -7.56 -18.55
CA VAL A 245 18.69 -7.63 -18.38
C VAL A 245 18.15 -8.91 -19.01
N SER A 246 18.59 -9.24 -20.22
CA SER A 246 18.17 -10.44 -20.93
C SER A 246 18.56 -11.73 -20.20
N ASN A 247 19.67 -11.72 -19.45
CA ASN A 247 20.14 -12.83 -18.64
C ASN A 247 19.50 -12.86 -17.22
N GLY A 248 18.66 -11.89 -16.89
CA GLY A 248 17.99 -11.79 -15.58
C GLY A 248 18.93 -11.45 -14.42
N THR A 249 20.11 -10.87 -14.70
CA THR A 249 21.07 -10.46 -13.67
C THR A 249 20.90 -9.00 -13.25
N ALA A 250 20.10 -8.21 -13.97
CA ALA A 250 19.79 -6.83 -13.64
C ALA A 250 18.39 -6.42 -14.10
N ARG A 251 17.79 -5.44 -13.41
CA ARG A 251 16.50 -4.85 -13.75
C ARG A 251 16.64 -3.66 -14.71
N PRO A 252 15.82 -3.59 -15.78
CA PRO A 252 15.81 -2.44 -16.68
C PRO A 252 15.15 -1.22 -16.01
N VAL A 253 15.78 -0.05 -16.15
CA VAL A 253 15.21 1.25 -15.72
C VAL A 253 15.18 2.19 -16.93
N PRO A 254 14.03 2.27 -17.63
CA PRO A 254 13.89 3.13 -18.79
C PRO A 254 13.84 4.60 -18.38
N ILE A 255 14.66 5.42 -19.03
CA ILE A 255 14.71 6.88 -18.84
C ILE A 255 14.13 7.54 -20.09
N ALA A 256 13.21 8.49 -19.88
CA ALA A 256 12.61 9.24 -20.97
C ALA A 256 13.68 10.10 -21.68
N ASP A 257 13.85 9.88 -22.98
CA ASP A 257 14.80 10.61 -23.80
C ASP A 257 14.13 11.08 -25.09
N THR A 258 13.77 12.36 -25.14
CA THR A 258 13.10 12.99 -26.28
C THR A 258 14.10 13.56 -27.31
N GLN A 259 15.38 13.62 -26.97
CA GLN A 259 16.42 14.24 -27.80
C GLN A 259 17.47 13.24 -28.30
N ASN A 260 17.28 11.95 -27.99
CA ASN A 260 18.18 10.87 -28.39
C ASN A 260 19.61 11.06 -27.83
N VAL A 261 19.73 11.69 -26.67
CA VAL A 261 21.01 11.95 -25.98
C VAL A 261 21.41 10.81 -25.05
N LEU A 262 20.54 9.83 -24.85
CA LEU A 262 20.77 8.70 -23.97
C LEU A 262 20.86 7.39 -24.78
N SER A 263 21.97 6.67 -24.60
CA SER A 263 22.14 5.32 -25.14
C SER A 263 21.03 4.37 -24.69
N SER A 264 20.76 3.33 -25.48
CA SER A 264 19.75 2.30 -25.15
C SER A 264 20.03 1.64 -23.80
N ALA A 265 21.26 1.20 -23.57
CA ALA A 265 21.84 0.93 -22.26
C ALA A 265 23.00 1.92 -22.08
N HIS A 266 22.91 2.76 -21.05
CA HIS A 266 23.82 3.89 -20.85
C HIS A 266 24.78 3.61 -19.70
N ALA A 267 24.24 3.23 -18.55
CA ALA A 267 25.03 2.90 -17.38
C ALA A 267 24.41 1.72 -16.63
N ALA A 268 25.24 1.02 -15.87
CA ALA A 268 24.81 0.01 -14.92
C ALA A 268 25.03 0.50 -13.49
N ILE A 269 24.11 0.15 -12.62
CA ILE A 269 24.26 0.26 -11.18
C ILE A 269 24.47 -1.15 -10.67
N GLN A 270 25.63 -1.40 -10.07
CA GLN A 270 25.93 -2.69 -9.45
C GLN A 270 25.88 -2.55 -7.95
N ARG A 271 25.20 -3.50 -7.31
CA ARG A 271 25.07 -3.56 -5.86
C ARG A 271 25.83 -4.76 -5.32
N SER A 272 26.83 -4.49 -4.50
CA SER A 272 27.55 -5.50 -3.72
C SER A 272 27.28 -5.29 -2.23
N GLY A 273 26.19 -5.88 -1.75
CA GLY A 273 25.73 -5.70 -0.38
C GLY A 273 25.26 -4.27 -0.10
N ARG A 274 26.10 -3.47 0.59
CA ARG A 274 25.85 -2.05 0.89
C ARG A 274 26.53 -1.10 -0.09
N GLU A 275 27.58 -1.57 -0.74
CA GLU A 275 28.30 -0.77 -1.72
C GLU A 275 27.52 -0.76 -3.03
N VAL A 276 27.34 0.44 -3.57
CA VAL A 276 26.73 0.66 -4.88
C VAL A 276 27.76 1.34 -5.76
N SER A 277 27.94 0.84 -6.97
CA SER A 277 28.84 1.42 -7.94
C SER A 277 28.13 1.71 -9.25
N LEU A 278 28.49 2.81 -9.88
CA LEU A 278 28.07 3.22 -11.20
C LEU A 278 29.13 2.82 -12.24
N ILE A 279 28.71 2.20 -13.33
CA ILE A 279 29.56 1.82 -14.45
C ILE A 279 28.96 2.39 -15.73
N ASP A 280 29.74 3.19 -16.47
CA ASP A 280 29.35 3.60 -17.82
C ASP A 280 29.49 2.41 -18.79
N LEU A 281 28.43 2.10 -19.54
CA LEU A 281 28.37 0.94 -20.44
C LEU A 281 28.90 1.28 -21.86
N GLY A 282 29.78 2.26 -21.99
CA GLY A 282 30.24 2.78 -23.28
C GLY A 282 29.19 3.72 -23.90
N SER A 283 28.62 4.61 -23.09
CA SER A 283 27.60 5.53 -23.56
C SER A 283 28.17 6.53 -24.57
N LEU A 284 27.34 7.01 -25.51
CA LEU A 284 27.80 7.90 -26.57
C LEU A 284 28.22 9.28 -26.04
N ASN A 285 27.50 9.79 -25.04
CA ASN A 285 27.71 11.13 -24.46
C ASN A 285 28.46 11.10 -23.13
N GLY A 286 28.84 9.91 -22.64
CA GLY A 286 29.50 9.71 -21.36
C GLY A 286 28.55 9.83 -20.17
N THR A 287 28.92 9.16 -19.09
CA THR A 287 28.31 9.30 -17.76
C THR A 287 29.17 10.24 -16.91
N HIS A 288 28.56 11.18 -16.20
CA HIS A 288 29.28 12.09 -15.30
C HIS A 288 28.76 11.95 -13.87
N VAL A 289 29.65 12.19 -12.90
CA VAL A 289 29.34 12.18 -11.47
C VAL A 289 29.83 13.46 -10.81
N ALA A 290 29.08 13.96 -9.84
CA ALA A 290 29.47 15.07 -8.99
C ALA A 290 29.02 14.78 -7.57
N GLY A 291 29.87 15.05 -6.58
CA GLY A 291 29.46 14.99 -5.17
C GLY A 291 28.30 15.95 -4.85
N PRO A 292 27.64 15.80 -3.68
CA PRO A 292 26.47 16.58 -3.30
C PRO A 292 26.73 18.10 -3.36
N GLU A 293 27.89 18.54 -2.88
CA GLU A 293 28.30 19.95 -2.82
C GLU A 293 29.24 20.36 -3.97
N ALA A 294 29.58 19.43 -4.88
CA ALA A 294 30.54 19.70 -5.94
C ALA A 294 29.91 20.59 -7.04
N THR A 295 30.64 21.60 -7.52
CA THR A 295 30.19 22.42 -8.65
C THR A 295 30.64 21.88 -10.01
N GLU A 296 31.61 20.97 -10.01
CA GLU A 296 32.20 20.39 -11.22
C GLU A 296 31.76 18.94 -11.41
N TRP A 297 31.44 18.60 -12.66
CA TRP A 297 31.10 17.24 -13.07
C TRP A 297 32.36 16.51 -13.56
N THR A 298 32.56 15.30 -13.05
CA THR A 298 33.66 14.42 -13.47
C THR A 298 33.11 13.35 -14.40
N GLN A 299 33.62 13.28 -15.62
CA GLN A 299 33.26 12.20 -16.55
C GLN A 299 33.91 10.88 -16.09
N LEU A 300 33.12 9.80 -16.07
CA LEU A 300 33.61 8.47 -15.75
C LEU A 300 34.29 7.81 -16.95
N GLU A 301 35.26 6.95 -16.66
CA GLU A 301 35.87 6.08 -17.67
C GLU A 301 34.92 4.91 -17.99
N PRO A 302 34.63 4.64 -19.28
CA PRO A 302 33.78 3.52 -19.67
C PRO A 302 34.26 2.17 -19.14
N GLY A 303 33.33 1.38 -18.59
CA GLY A 303 33.60 0.04 -18.05
C GLY A 303 34.29 0.02 -16.68
N VAL A 304 34.65 1.17 -16.10
CA VAL A 304 35.26 1.26 -14.78
C VAL A 304 34.19 1.52 -13.72
N ALA A 305 34.16 0.70 -12.67
CA ALA A 305 33.25 0.89 -11.55
C ALA A 305 33.65 2.09 -10.69
N HIS A 306 32.72 3.02 -10.55
CA HIS A 306 32.85 4.19 -9.68
C HIS A 306 31.95 4.00 -8.44
N PRO A 307 32.51 3.91 -7.22
CA PRO A 307 31.70 3.77 -6.01
C PRO A 307 30.89 5.06 -5.76
N LEU A 308 29.61 4.89 -5.43
CA LEU A 308 28.71 6.00 -5.12
C LEU A 308 28.63 6.25 -3.61
N SER A 309 28.67 7.53 -3.25
CA SER A 309 28.47 8.03 -1.89
C SER A 309 27.13 8.74 -1.76
N ASP A 310 26.59 8.79 -0.54
CA ASP A 310 25.32 9.47 -0.28
C ASP A 310 25.31 10.92 -0.79
N GLY A 311 24.27 11.28 -1.53
CA GLY A 311 24.10 12.59 -2.16
C GLY A 311 24.85 12.77 -3.48
N ASP A 312 25.56 11.76 -3.99
CA ASP A 312 26.20 11.84 -5.31
C ASP A 312 25.15 12.07 -6.40
N ARG A 313 25.47 12.96 -7.33
CA ARG A 313 24.66 13.28 -8.49
C ARG A 313 25.28 12.66 -9.72
N LEU A 314 24.46 11.97 -10.49
CA LEU A 314 24.80 11.29 -11.72
C LEU A 314 24.14 12.06 -12.87
N LEU A 315 24.88 12.31 -13.94
CA LEU A 315 24.38 12.93 -15.15
C LEU A 315 24.53 11.96 -16.31
N LEU A 316 23.39 11.50 -16.83
CA LEU A 316 23.29 10.61 -17.98
C LEU A 316 22.51 11.33 -19.08
N GLY A 317 23.19 11.72 -20.15
CA GLY A 317 22.61 12.64 -21.13
C GLY A 317 22.28 13.98 -20.46
N TRP A 318 20.99 14.29 -20.28
CA TRP A 318 20.52 15.49 -19.57
C TRP A 318 19.80 15.17 -18.25
N THR A 319 19.61 13.90 -17.95
CA THR A 319 18.91 13.45 -16.75
C THR A 319 19.87 13.52 -15.58
N VAL A 320 19.50 14.29 -14.56
CA VAL A 320 20.19 14.30 -13.28
C VAL A 320 19.52 13.31 -12.34
N ILE A 321 20.33 12.42 -11.77
CA ILE A 321 19.88 11.41 -10.80
C ILE A 321 20.67 11.62 -9.52
N THR A 322 20.00 11.72 -8.39
CA THR A 322 20.65 11.79 -7.06
C THR A 322 20.62 10.40 -6.43
N PHE A 323 21.78 9.92 -6.01
CA PHE A 323 21.92 8.70 -5.25
C PHE A 323 21.79 9.03 -3.75
N GLU A 324 20.93 8.29 -3.06
CA GLU A 324 20.73 8.45 -1.62
C GLU A 324 20.91 7.10 -0.93
N GLN A 325 21.82 7.06 0.04
CA GLN A 325 21.95 5.96 0.98
C GLN A 325 20.93 6.18 2.09
N THR A 326 20.04 5.21 2.29
CA THR A 326 19.15 5.28 3.44
C THR A 326 19.95 4.91 4.69
N THR A 327 20.24 5.91 5.51
CA THR A 327 20.93 5.71 6.79
C THR A 327 19.92 5.22 7.83
N ASP A 328 20.30 4.19 8.58
CA ASP A 328 19.55 3.61 9.72
C ASP A 328 19.32 4.65 10.83
#